data_AF-A0AAV2PZ57-F1
#
_entry.id   AF-A0AAV2PZ57-F1
#
_cell.length_a   1.000
_cell.length_b   1.000
_cell.length_c   1.000
_cell.angle_alpha   90.00
_cell.angle_beta   90.00
_cell.angle_gamma   90.00
#
_symmetry.space_group_name_H-M   'P 1'
#
loop_
_entity.id
_entity.type
_entity.pdbx_description
1 polymer ?
#
loop_
_entity_poly.entity_id
_entity_poly.type
_entity_poly.pdbx_seq_one_letter_code
_entity_poly.pdbx_strand_id
1 'polypeptide(L)'
;EYEGINEYAYIERDGIRRSCKVFKEGGRTFIPSLSREVKPPSSARLIKEADLCLTSATTTVFLDFSARGSNLGRVYFRVLCDTCHGRQFVMLALKTNGPTFKGATFCRRSTSHIALQDYLTEKGRRSNEPLLTIKEEKRGTGSKGKLFKHGKYRHTASFTIVTKTLNDSYCPGYFGDVVAGMNVIDTAASSEYDIKEIMITQCGIVLEK
;
A
#
# COMPACT_ATOMS: atom_id res chain seq x y z
N GLU A 1 -24.60 -5.56 -23.34
CA GLU A 1 -24.44 -5.80 -21.89
C GLU A 1 -23.49 -6.97 -21.74
N TYR A 2 -22.24 -6.74 -21.32
CA TYR A 2 -21.33 -7.84 -21.01
C TYR A 2 -21.70 -8.32 -19.61
N GLU A 3 -22.31 -9.50 -19.49
CA GLU A 3 -22.33 -10.25 -18.24
C GLU A 3 -20.89 -10.36 -17.75
N GLY A 4 -20.54 -9.50 -16.79
CA GLY A 4 -19.17 -9.32 -16.36
C GLY A 4 -18.68 -10.62 -15.74
N ILE A 5 -17.74 -11.28 -16.41
CA ILE A 5 -17.04 -12.44 -15.84
C ILE A 5 -16.63 -12.06 -14.43
N ASN A 6 -17.15 -12.81 -13.45
CA ASN A 6 -16.81 -12.62 -12.05
C ASN A 6 -15.34 -13.05 -11.88
N GLU A 7 -14.45 -12.08 -11.76
CA GLU A 7 -13.02 -12.29 -11.57
C GLU A 7 -12.65 -12.15 -10.10
N TYR A 8 -11.86 -13.08 -9.60
CA TYR A 8 -11.36 -13.07 -8.22
C TYR A 8 -9.85 -13.28 -8.22
N ALA A 9 -9.15 -12.53 -7.37
CA ALA A 9 -7.75 -12.79 -7.07
C ALA A 9 -7.66 -13.79 -5.92
N TYR A 10 -6.68 -14.68 -5.98
CA TYR A 10 -6.57 -15.81 -5.08
C TYR A 10 -5.11 -16.06 -4.70
N ILE A 11 -4.88 -16.27 -3.39
CA ILE A 11 -3.62 -16.81 -2.87
C ILE A 11 -3.90 -17.91 -1.85
N GLU A 12 -2.97 -18.85 -1.76
CA GLU A 12 -2.96 -19.89 -0.73
C GLU A 12 -1.53 -20.10 -0.24
N ARG A 13 -1.28 -19.75 1.03
CA ARG A 13 0.02 -19.87 1.67
C ARG A 13 -0.18 -20.55 3.03
N ASP A 14 0.63 -21.55 3.33
CA ASP A 14 0.59 -22.31 4.59
C ASP A 14 -0.82 -22.87 4.92
N GLY A 15 -1.54 -23.34 3.90
CA GLY A 15 -2.92 -23.85 4.02
C GLY A 15 -3.98 -22.75 4.27
N ILE A 16 -3.60 -21.48 4.27
CA ILE A 16 -4.51 -20.35 4.47
C ILE A 16 -4.85 -19.72 3.12
N ARG A 17 -6.11 -19.87 2.74
CA ARG A 17 -6.71 -19.28 1.56
C ARG A 17 -7.16 -17.84 1.82
N ARG A 18 -6.84 -16.93 0.90
CA ARG A 18 -7.37 -15.56 0.87
C ARG A 18 -7.77 -15.19 -0.55
N SER A 19 -8.87 -14.46 -0.70
CA SER A 19 -9.33 -13.99 -1.99
C SER A 19 -9.99 -12.61 -1.92
N CYS A 20 -10.14 -11.97 -3.07
CA CYS A 20 -10.97 -10.77 -3.19
C CYS A 20 -11.65 -10.75 -4.56
N LYS A 21 -12.79 -10.04 -4.64
CA LYS A 21 -13.40 -9.73 -5.93
C LYS A 21 -12.57 -8.65 -6.61
N VAL A 22 -12.23 -8.88 -7.87
CA VAL A 22 -11.49 -7.94 -8.71
C VAL A 22 -12.48 -6.99 -9.36
N PHE A 23 -12.05 -5.75 -9.58
CA PHE A 23 -12.84 -4.78 -10.36
C PHE A 23 -11.97 -4.10 -11.41
N LYS A 24 -12.62 -3.57 -12.45
CA LYS A 24 -11.95 -2.85 -13.55
C LYS A 24 -12.41 -1.40 -13.54
N GLU A 25 -11.47 -0.48 -13.68
CA GLU A 25 -11.71 0.96 -13.72
C GLU A 25 -10.66 1.60 -14.63
N GLY A 26 -11.08 2.42 -15.60
CA GLY A 26 -10.16 3.10 -16.52
C GLY A 26 -9.22 2.16 -17.28
N GLY A 27 -9.68 0.97 -17.67
CA GLY A 27 -8.88 -0.04 -18.37
C GLY A 27 -7.89 -0.83 -17.49
N ARG A 28 -7.80 -0.51 -16.20
CA ARG A 28 -6.90 -1.18 -15.25
C ARG A 28 -7.64 -2.21 -14.41
N THR A 29 -6.92 -3.24 -13.95
CA THR A 29 -7.48 -4.28 -13.09
C THR A 29 -7.04 -4.03 -11.64
N PHE A 30 -7.99 -3.83 -10.74
CA PHE A 30 -7.74 -3.53 -9.33
C PHE A 30 -7.97 -4.77 -8.48
N ILE A 31 -6.98 -5.04 -7.62
CA ILE A 31 -6.99 -6.16 -6.71
C ILE A 31 -6.93 -5.61 -5.29
N PRO A 32 -8.08 -5.44 -4.62
CA PRO A 32 -8.13 -5.03 -3.22
C PRO A 32 -7.39 -5.99 -2.29
N SER A 33 -7.15 -5.56 -1.06
CA SER A 33 -6.67 -6.43 0.02
C SER A 33 -7.49 -7.72 0.12
N LEU A 34 -6.79 -8.84 0.19
CA LEU A 34 -7.37 -10.18 0.21
C LEU A 34 -8.03 -10.48 1.56
N SER A 35 -9.10 -11.27 1.56
CA SER A 35 -9.81 -11.68 2.79
C SER A 35 -9.99 -13.19 2.85
N ARG A 36 -10.06 -13.75 4.07
CA ARG A 36 -10.44 -15.16 4.31
C ARG A 36 -11.94 -15.39 4.18
N GLU A 37 -12.73 -14.33 4.32
CA GLU A 37 -14.20 -14.39 4.32
C GLU A 37 -14.77 -14.46 2.91
N VAL A 38 -14.03 -13.94 1.93
CA VAL A 38 -14.43 -13.98 0.53
C VAL A 38 -14.13 -15.36 -0.03
N LYS A 39 -15.16 -16.05 -0.51
CA LYS A 39 -15.07 -17.33 -1.21
C LYS A 39 -15.48 -17.12 -2.67
N PRO A 40 -14.58 -17.32 -3.64
CA PRO A 40 -14.94 -17.24 -5.05
C PRO A 40 -15.99 -18.33 -5.39
N PRO A 41 -17.03 -18.00 -6.17
CA PRO A 41 -17.91 -19.01 -6.77
C PRO A 41 -17.10 -20.01 -7.60
N SER A 42 -17.59 -21.24 -7.75
CA SER A 42 -16.94 -22.28 -8.57
C SER A 42 -16.80 -21.90 -10.04
N SER A 43 -17.70 -21.05 -10.55
CA SER A 43 -17.69 -20.53 -11.92
C SER A 43 -16.82 -19.28 -12.11
N ALA A 44 -16.20 -18.76 -11.04
CA ALA A 44 -15.41 -17.54 -11.12
C ALA A 44 -14.07 -17.77 -11.83
N ARG A 45 -13.65 -16.77 -12.63
CA ARG A 45 -12.30 -16.74 -13.19
C ARG A 45 -11.32 -16.34 -12.10
N LEU A 46 -10.32 -17.18 -11.85
CA LEU A 46 -9.31 -16.93 -10.81
C LEU A 46 -8.03 -16.34 -11.41
N ILE A 47 -7.60 -15.21 -10.86
CA ILE A 47 -6.24 -14.69 -11.02
C ILE A 47 -5.40 -15.32 -9.92
N LYS A 48 -4.47 -16.21 -10.29
CA LYS A 48 -3.64 -16.95 -9.33
C LYS A 48 -2.50 -16.07 -8.85
N GLU A 49 -1.88 -16.46 -7.74
CA GLU A 49 -0.76 -15.72 -7.12
C GLU A 49 0.39 -15.43 -8.10
N ALA A 50 0.71 -16.38 -8.99
CA ALA A 50 1.74 -16.21 -10.00
C ALA A 50 1.43 -15.06 -10.99
N ASP A 51 0.14 -14.77 -11.21
CA ASP A 51 -0.35 -13.73 -12.12
C ASP A 51 -0.52 -12.37 -11.42
N LEU A 52 -0.30 -12.30 -10.10
CA LEU A 52 -0.40 -11.06 -9.32
C LEU A 52 0.86 -10.20 -9.44
N CYS A 53 1.85 -10.60 -10.25
CA CYS A 53 3.09 -9.86 -10.48
C CYS A 53 3.85 -9.53 -9.18
N LEU A 54 3.70 -10.33 -8.12
CA LEU A 54 4.35 -10.10 -6.82
C LEU A 54 5.87 -10.28 -6.87
N THR A 55 6.38 -10.90 -7.94
CA THR A 55 7.80 -11.11 -8.22
C THR A 55 8.38 -10.09 -9.22
N SER A 56 7.55 -9.21 -9.78
CA SER A 56 8.00 -8.16 -10.69
C SER A 56 8.95 -7.19 -9.97
N ALA A 57 9.86 -6.56 -10.71
CA ALA A 57 10.78 -5.57 -10.14
C ALA A 57 10.03 -4.37 -9.54
N THR A 58 8.87 -4.03 -10.12
CA THR A 58 7.98 -2.98 -9.61
C THR A 58 6.52 -3.40 -9.65
N THR A 59 5.72 -2.85 -8.73
CA THR A 59 4.26 -3.03 -8.68
C THR A 59 3.57 -1.70 -8.41
N THR A 60 2.42 -1.47 -9.04
CA THR A 60 1.56 -0.33 -8.72
C THR A 60 0.63 -0.68 -7.55
N VAL A 61 0.73 0.06 -6.45
CA VAL A 61 -0.13 -0.04 -5.26
C VAL A 61 -1.08 1.15 -5.25
N PHE A 62 -2.32 0.95 -4.83
CA PHE A 62 -3.24 2.05 -4.54
C PHE A 62 -3.62 2.08 -3.06
N LEU A 63 -3.79 3.27 -2.51
CA LEU A 63 -4.33 3.52 -1.17
C LEU A 63 -5.45 4.56 -1.25
N ASP A 64 -6.62 4.25 -0.69
CA ASP A 64 -7.76 5.17 -0.58
C ASP A 64 -7.71 5.84 0.79
N PHE A 65 -7.68 7.17 0.81
CA PHE A 65 -7.57 7.95 2.03
C PHE A 65 -8.93 8.50 2.45
N SER A 66 -9.18 8.55 3.75
CA SER A 66 -10.29 9.30 4.31
C SER A 66 -9.85 10.08 5.54
N ALA A 67 -10.63 11.11 5.89
CA ALA A 67 -10.53 11.82 7.16
C ALA A 67 -11.94 12.13 7.65
N ARG A 68 -12.24 11.84 8.92
CA ARG A 68 -13.57 12.08 9.54
C ARG A 68 -14.73 11.50 8.73
N GLY A 69 -14.55 10.34 8.12
CA GLY A 69 -15.54 9.68 7.27
C GLY A 69 -15.68 10.25 5.85
N SER A 70 -15.02 11.37 5.53
CA SER A 70 -15.00 11.93 4.17
C SER A 70 -13.89 11.30 3.34
N ASN A 71 -14.19 10.94 2.09
CA ASN A 71 -13.21 10.39 1.15
C ASN A 71 -12.32 11.51 0.62
N LEU A 72 -11.00 11.42 0.86
CA LEU A 72 -10.01 12.37 0.37
C LEU A 72 -9.54 12.05 -1.05
N GLY A 73 -9.68 10.79 -1.46
CA GLY A 73 -9.32 10.29 -2.78
C GLY A 73 -8.35 9.11 -2.73
N ARG A 74 -7.90 8.70 -3.91
CA ARG A 74 -6.99 7.57 -4.11
C ARG A 74 -5.60 8.05 -4.49
N VAL A 75 -4.59 7.43 -3.90
CA VAL A 75 -3.18 7.65 -4.22
C VAL A 75 -2.61 6.39 -4.86
N TYR A 76 -1.83 6.56 -5.92
CA TYR A 76 -1.16 5.47 -6.62
C TYR A 76 0.35 5.58 -6.42
N PHE A 77 0.97 4.44 -6.12
CA PHE A 77 2.38 4.32 -5.83
C PHE A 77 3.00 3.30 -6.75
N ARG A 78 4.10 3.66 -7.44
CA ARG A 78 4.98 2.69 -8.07
C ARG A 78 6.04 2.26 -7.07
N VAL A 79 5.96 1.01 -6.64
CA VAL A 79 6.77 0.44 -5.56
C VAL A 79 7.88 -0.42 -6.15
N LEU A 80 9.09 -0.30 -5.60
CA LEU A 80 10.27 -1.09 -5.95
C LEU A 80 10.29 -2.39 -5.14
N CYS A 81 9.81 -3.47 -5.75
CA CYS A 81 9.67 -4.79 -5.14
C CYS A 81 10.98 -5.56 -5.03
N ASP A 82 12.08 -5.05 -5.60
CA ASP A 82 13.42 -5.57 -5.34
C ASP A 82 13.96 -5.13 -3.95
N THR A 83 13.35 -4.13 -3.32
CA THR A 83 13.69 -3.70 -1.96
C THR A 83 12.88 -4.49 -0.91
N CYS A 84 13.45 -4.69 0.29
CA CYS A 84 12.70 -5.32 1.39
C CYS A 84 11.49 -4.47 1.84
N HIS A 85 11.61 -3.14 1.87
CA HIS A 85 10.48 -2.26 2.23
C HIS A 85 9.38 -2.29 1.18
N GLY A 86 9.73 -2.25 -0.12
CA GLY A 86 8.75 -2.34 -1.19
C GLY A 86 7.97 -3.65 -1.18
N ARG A 87 8.64 -4.79 -0.95
CA ARG A 87 7.95 -6.08 -0.78
C ARG A 87 7.00 -6.08 0.40
N GLN A 88 7.44 -5.62 1.56
CA GLN A 88 6.57 -5.52 2.75
C GLN A 88 5.37 -4.59 2.50
N PHE A 89 5.60 -3.47 1.82
CA PHE A 89 4.56 -2.51 1.48
C PHE A 89 3.48 -3.16 0.59
N VAL A 90 3.88 -3.91 -0.45
CA VAL A 90 2.95 -4.67 -1.30
C VAL A 90 2.24 -5.76 -0.50
N MET A 91 2.95 -6.52 0.34
CA MET A 91 2.36 -7.56 1.20
C MET A 91 1.27 -7.00 2.12
N LEU A 92 1.50 -5.81 2.71
CA LEU A 92 0.55 -5.13 3.59
C LEU A 92 -0.63 -4.50 2.82
N ALA A 93 -0.39 -3.93 1.64
CA ALA A 93 -1.45 -3.40 0.80
C ALA A 93 -2.40 -4.51 0.30
N LEU A 94 -1.83 -5.63 -0.15
CA LEU A 94 -2.59 -6.77 -0.67
C LEU A 94 -3.06 -7.75 0.42
N LYS A 95 -2.53 -7.64 1.65
CA LYS A 95 -2.83 -8.53 2.78
C LYS A 95 -2.45 -10.00 2.51
N THR A 96 -1.27 -10.24 1.91
CA THR A 96 -0.86 -11.61 1.51
C THR A 96 -0.60 -12.53 2.70
N ASN A 97 -0.08 -11.98 3.81
CA ASN A 97 0.31 -12.76 5.00
C ASN A 97 -0.58 -12.48 6.21
N GLY A 98 -1.68 -11.73 6.06
CA GLY A 98 -2.62 -11.44 7.13
C GLY A 98 -2.66 -9.98 7.61
N PRO A 99 -1.54 -9.35 7.97
CA PRO A 99 -1.53 -7.93 8.31
C PRO A 99 -1.86 -7.02 7.12
N THR A 100 -2.36 -5.82 7.39
CA THR A 100 -2.81 -4.89 6.34
C THR A 100 -2.69 -3.42 6.70
N PHE A 101 -2.53 -2.58 5.67
CA PHE A 101 -2.72 -1.14 5.81
C PHE A 101 -4.18 -0.70 5.87
N LYS A 102 -5.14 -1.53 5.46
CA LYS A 102 -6.57 -1.17 5.57
C LYS A 102 -6.93 -0.94 7.03
N GLY A 103 -7.41 0.28 7.34
CA GLY A 103 -7.72 0.75 8.69
C GLY A 103 -6.54 1.40 9.43
N ALA A 104 -5.34 1.41 8.86
CA ALA A 104 -4.18 2.09 9.44
C ALA A 104 -4.33 3.62 9.35
N THR A 105 -3.70 4.33 10.30
CA THR A 105 -3.76 5.79 10.42
C THR A 105 -2.37 6.39 10.30
N PHE A 106 -2.29 7.62 9.79
CA PHE A 106 -1.05 8.37 9.81
C PHE A 106 -0.76 8.86 11.23
N CYS A 107 0.51 8.87 11.63
CA CYS A 107 0.90 9.21 13.00
C CYS A 107 1.63 10.55 13.11
N ARG A 108 2.23 11.03 12.01
CA ARG A 108 3.09 12.21 12.03
C ARG A 108 2.96 13.01 10.76
N ARG A 109 2.83 14.33 10.94
CA ARG A 109 2.96 15.35 9.90
C ARG A 109 4.15 16.23 10.25
N SER A 110 4.93 16.60 9.24
CA SER A 110 5.94 17.65 9.33
C SER A 110 5.74 18.65 8.20
N THR A 111 6.62 19.65 8.12
CA THR A 111 6.59 20.64 7.03
C THR A 111 6.88 20.04 5.65
N SER A 112 7.49 18.86 5.57
CA SER A 112 7.99 18.26 4.33
C SER A 112 7.54 16.82 4.07
N HIS A 113 6.83 16.19 5.02
CA HIS A 113 6.35 14.82 4.86
C HIS A 113 5.20 14.46 5.81
N ILE A 114 4.48 13.40 5.45
CA ILE A 114 3.59 12.66 6.34
C ILE A 114 4.09 11.22 6.51
N ALA A 115 3.80 10.61 7.65
CA ALA A 115 4.27 9.26 7.95
C ALA A 115 3.17 8.39 8.58
N LEU A 116 3.20 7.12 8.20
CA LEU A 116 2.42 6.04 8.77
C LEU A 116 3.38 5.10 9.50
N GLN A 117 3.09 4.86 10.78
CA GLN A 117 3.97 4.04 11.62
C GLN A 117 3.47 2.60 11.73
N ASP A 118 2.19 2.41 12.02
CA ASP A 118 1.64 1.10 12.35
C ASP A 118 0.65 0.61 11.30
N TYR A 119 0.75 -0.67 10.94
CA TYR A 119 -0.29 -1.41 10.23
C TYR A 119 -1.21 -2.15 11.21
N LEU A 120 -2.31 -2.73 10.71
CA LEU A 120 -3.19 -3.59 11.51
C LEU A 120 -2.85 -5.07 11.31
N THR A 121 -2.61 -5.78 12.41
CA THR A 121 -2.45 -7.24 12.45
C THR A 121 -3.80 -7.94 12.18
N GLU A 122 -3.79 -9.26 11.95
CA GLU A 122 -5.03 -10.04 11.78
C GLU A 122 -5.97 -9.95 12.99
N LYS A 123 -5.42 -9.69 14.18
CA LYS A 123 -6.19 -9.52 15.44
C LYS A 123 -6.66 -8.07 15.64
N GLY A 124 -6.50 -7.19 14.65
CA GLY A 124 -6.85 -5.76 14.74
C GLY A 124 -5.90 -4.92 15.60
N ARG A 125 -4.83 -5.49 16.16
CA ARG A 125 -3.82 -4.74 16.93
C ARG A 125 -2.91 -3.97 15.98
N ARG A 126 -2.44 -2.80 16.42
CA ARG A 126 -1.41 -2.02 15.73
C ARG A 126 -0.03 -2.68 15.89
N SER A 127 0.76 -2.72 14.84
CA SER A 127 2.16 -3.17 14.87
C SER A 127 2.97 -2.45 13.79
N ASN A 128 4.27 -2.30 14.03
CA ASN A 128 5.24 -1.81 13.06
C ASN A 128 6.39 -2.81 12.84
N GLU A 129 6.24 -4.03 13.35
CA GLU A 129 7.24 -5.09 13.23
C GLU A 129 7.54 -5.41 11.76
N PRO A 130 8.78 -5.77 11.45
CA PRO A 130 9.15 -6.14 10.09
C PRO A 130 8.50 -7.48 9.73
N LEU A 131 7.88 -7.56 8.56
CA LEU A 131 7.41 -8.83 7.99
C LEU A 131 8.53 -9.59 7.26
N LEU A 132 9.61 -8.89 6.89
CA LEU A 132 10.78 -9.45 6.21
C LEU A 132 12.06 -8.96 6.87
N THR A 133 13.07 -9.83 6.95
CA THR A 133 14.42 -9.43 7.37
C THR A 133 15.02 -8.45 6.36
N ILE A 134 15.31 -7.23 6.80
CA ILE A 134 15.80 -6.14 5.93
C ILE A 134 17.32 -6.21 5.86
N LYS A 135 17.86 -6.51 4.67
CA LYS A 135 19.30 -6.66 4.46
C LYS A 135 19.96 -5.43 3.84
N GLU A 136 19.27 -4.69 2.97
CA GLU A 136 19.81 -3.47 2.33
C GLU A 136 18.72 -2.45 1.99
N GLU A 137 19.10 -1.17 1.95
CA GLU A 137 18.22 -0.04 1.66
C GLU A 137 18.79 0.78 0.50
N LYS A 138 17.96 1.03 -0.53
CA LYS A 138 18.32 1.98 -1.59
C LYS A 138 18.32 3.39 -1.04
N ARG A 139 19.23 4.23 -1.53
CA ARG A 139 19.21 5.67 -1.29
C ARG A 139 18.38 6.34 -2.38
N GLY A 140 17.68 7.40 -2.02
CA GLY A 140 16.94 8.24 -2.95
C GLY A 140 17.08 9.71 -2.59
N THR A 141 16.78 10.59 -3.55
CA THR A 141 16.68 12.03 -3.30
C THR A 141 15.39 12.32 -2.54
N GLY A 142 15.43 13.25 -1.58
CA GLY A 142 14.25 13.70 -0.83
C GLY A 142 13.26 14.55 -1.65
N SER A 143 12.97 14.17 -2.89
CA SER A 143 12.05 14.90 -3.78
C SER A 143 10.59 14.66 -3.39
N LYS A 144 9.71 15.62 -3.72
CA LYS A 144 8.25 15.47 -3.54
C LYS A 144 7.73 14.20 -4.22
N GLY A 145 6.82 13.49 -3.55
CA GLY A 145 6.21 12.24 -4.04
C GLY A 145 7.04 10.98 -3.79
N LYS A 146 8.20 11.07 -3.13
CA LYS A 146 9.03 9.90 -2.86
C LYS A 146 8.56 9.14 -1.61
N LEU A 147 8.69 7.82 -1.65
CA LEU A 147 8.41 6.91 -0.53
C LEU A 147 9.72 6.46 0.08
N PHE A 148 9.80 6.67 1.40
CA PHE A 148 10.90 6.21 2.21
C PHE A 148 10.37 5.43 3.39
N LYS A 149 11.22 4.56 3.92
CA LYS A 149 11.04 4.06 5.27
C LYS A 149 10.88 5.19 6.29
N HIS A 150 10.06 4.98 7.31
CA HIS A 150 9.97 5.88 8.47
C HIS A 150 10.74 5.35 9.69
N GLY A 151 11.51 6.24 10.33
CA GLY A 151 12.20 5.99 11.59
C GLY A 151 13.65 5.51 11.45
N LYS A 152 14.39 5.55 12.57
CA LYS A 152 15.82 5.18 12.63
C LYS A 152 16.06 3.66 12.69
N TYR A 153 15.06 2.90 13.15
CA TYR A 153 15.21 1.46 13.35
C TYR A 153 15.24 0.73 12.03
N ARG A 154 16.23 -0.15 11.83
CA ARG A 154 16.51 -0.81 10.55
C ARG A 154 15.40 -1.74 10.04
N HIS A 155 14.35 -1.99 10.82
CA HIS A 155 13.39 -3.06 10.52
C HIS A 155 11.94 -2.69 10.85
N THR A 156 11.43 -1.56 10.37
CA THR A 156 10.01 -1.21 10.54
C THR A 156 9.24 -1.35 9.24
N ALA A 157 7.94 -1.67 9.34
CA ALA A 157 6.99 -1.58 8.23
C ALA A 157 6.48 -0.15 7.98
N SER A 158 6.96 0.81 8.78
CA SER A 158 6.57 2.22 8.73
C SER A 158 7.12 2.91 7.49
N PHE A 159 6.37 3.87 6.95
CA PHE A 159 6.79 4.63 5.77
C PHE A 159 6.44 6.11 5.86
N THR A 160 7.15 6.89 5.06
CA THR A 160 7.04 8.34 4.92
C THR A 160 6.77 8.67 3.46
N ILE A 161 5.85 9.59 3.21
CA ILE A 161 5.62 10.20 1.90
C ILE A 161 6.12 11.64 1.96
N VAL A 162 7.07 11.97 1.07
CA VAL A 162 7.62 13.32 0.98
C VAL A 162 6.62 14.25 0.28
N THR A 163 6.24 15.34 0.94
CA THR A 163 5.27 16.32 0.43
C THR A 163 5.93 17.60 -0.08
N LYS A 164 7.19 17.85 0.28
CA LYS A 164 8.01 18.94 -0.26
C LYS A 164 9.43 18.44 -0.53
N THR A 165 10.03 18.92 -1.63
CA THR A 165 11.43 18.62 -1.93
C THR A 165 12.32 19.10 -0.79
N LEU A 166 13.16 18.20 -0.29
CA LEU A 166 14.21 18.47 0.68
C LEU A 166 15.48 18.84 -0.07
N ASN A 167 16.08 19.99 0.28
CA ASN A 167 17.36 20.40 -0.30
C ASN A 167 18.46 19.45 0.20
N ASP A 168 19.24 18.90 -0.74
CA ASP A 168 20.49 18.15 -0.51
C ASP A 168 20.46 16.98 0.48
N SER A 169 19.31 16.37 0.71
CA SER A 169 19.21 15.17 1.56
C SER A 169 19.01 13.91 0.74
N TYR A 170 20.03 13.05 0.71
CA TYR A 170 19.84 11.64 0.38
C TYR A 170 19.24 10.94 1.59
N CYS A 171 18.06 10.36 1.42
CA CYS A 171 17.41 9.60 2.48
C CYS A 171 17.63 8.10 2.21
N PRO A 172 18.10 7.32 3.20
CA PRO A 172 18.13 5.87 3.09
C PRO A 172 16.70 5.31 3.12
N GLY A 173 16.53 4.12 2.58
CA GLY A 173 15.25 3.41 2.62
C GLY A 173 14.25 3.88 1.56
N TYR A 174 14.73 4.40 0.43
CA TYR A 174 13.88 4.68 -0.73
C TYR A 174 13.30 3.38 -1.29
N PHE A 175 11.98 3.36 -1.55
CA PHE A 175 11.34 2.17 -2.11
C PHE A 175 10.19 2.45 -3.08
N GLY A 176 9.92 3.69 -3.46
CA GLY A 176 8.89 3.95 -4.46
C GLY A 176 8.56 5.42 -4.69
N ASP A 177 7.65 5.64 -5.64
CA ASP A 177 7.17 6.94 -6.08
C ASP A 177 5.65 7.02 -6.01
N VAL A 178 5.11 8.18 -5.67
CA VAL A 178 3.73 8.57 -5.99
C VAL A 178 3.65 8.80 -7.49
N VAL A 179 2.81 8.05 -8.19
CA VAL A 179 2.60 8.21 -9.64
C VAL A 179 1.28 8.90 -9.99
N ALA A 180 0.32 8.92 -9.06
CA ALA A 180 -0.91 9.71 -9.18
C ALA A 180 -1.52 9.97 -7.79
N GLY A 181 -2.35 11.02 -7.67
CA GLY A 181 -3.01 11.38 -6.41
C GLY A 181 -2.16 12.23 -5.47
N MET A 182 -1.17 12.97 -5.97
CA MET A 182 -0.34 13.85 -5.12
C MET A 182 -1.18 14.95 -4.45
N ASN A 183 -2.24 15.43 -5.10
CA ASN A 183 -3.20 16.36 -4.52
C ASN A 183 -3.89 15.80 -3.27
N VAL A 184 -4.21 14.49 -3.25
CA VAL A 184 -4.79 13.82 -2.08
C VAL A 184 -3.79 13.82 -0.91
N ILE A 185 -2.50 13.60 -1.21
CA ILE A 185 -1.43 13.68 -0.21
C ILE A 185 -1.26 15.11 0.29
N ASP A 186 -1.30 16.11 -0.60
CA ASP A 186 -1.19 17.51 -0.21
C ASP A 186 -2.36 17.93 0.69
N THR A 187 -3.59 17.49 0.39
CA THR A 187 -4.77 17.68 1.27
C THR A 187 -4.58 16.99 2.60
N ALA A 188 -4.13 15.73 2.61
CA ALA A 188 -3.85 14.98 3.84
C ALA A 188 -2.71 15.61 4.68
N ALA A 189 -1.75 16.25 4.02
CA ALA A 189 -0.65 16.95 4.68
C ALA A 189 -0.99 18.41 5.04
N SER A 190 -2.15 18.91 4.65
CA SER A 190 -2.62 20.24 5.04
C SER A 190 -2.98 20.30 6.52
N SER A 191 -3.19 21.49 7.07
CA SER A 191 -3.66 21.70 8.46
C SER A 191 -5.16 21.50 8.64
N GLU A 192 -5.90 21.16 7.58
CA GLU A 192 -7.37 21.00 7.61
C GLU A 192 -7.80 19.82 8.50
N TYR A 193 -6.97 18.77 8.59
CA TYR A 193 -7.25 17.55 9.35
C TYR A 193 -6.18 17.32 10.42
N ASP A 194 -6.55 16.67 11.53
CA ASP A 194 -5.56 16.04 12.41
C ASP A 194 -4.97 14.83 11.66
N ILE A 195 -3.65 14.71 11.65
CA ILE A 195 -2.96 13.62 10.95
C ILE A 195 -3.43 12.24 11.43
N LYS A 196 -3.85 12.12 12.71
CA LYS A 196 -4.34 10.87 13.30
C LYS A 196 -5.75 10.48 12.82
N GLU A 197 -6.50 11.43 12.27
CA GLU A 197 -7.83 11.17 11.68
C GLU A 197 -7.72 10.66 10.24
N ILE A 198 -6.55 10.79 9.62
CA ILE A 198 -6.31 10.35 8.26
C ILE A 198 -6.03 8.86 8.28
N MET A 199 -6.86 8.11 7.56
CA MET A 199 -6.78 6.65 7.52
C MET A 199 -6.84 6.09 6.10
N ILE A 200 -6.32 4.88 5.95
CA ILE A 200 -6.42 4.11 4.71
C ILE A 200 -7.70 3.27 4.77
N THR A 201 -8.72 3.62 3.99
CA THR A 201 -10.01 2.89 3.98
C THR A 201 -9.98 1.65 3.10
N GLN A 202 -9.16 1.68 2.05
CA GLN A 202 -8.95 0.58 1.14
C GLN A 202 -7.54 0.63 0.57
N CYS A 203 -6.97 -0.53 0.27
CA CYS A 203 -5.69 -0.64 -0.40
C CYS A 203 -5.64 -1.92 -1.24
N GLY A 204 -4.63 -2.01 -2.09
CA GLY A 204 -4.43 -3.17 -2.95
C GLY A 204 -3.39 -2.88 -4.03
N ILE A 205 -3.35 -3.74 -5.04
CA ILE A 205 -2.48 -3.58 -6.21
C ILE A 205 -3.29 -3.31 -7.47
N VAL A 206 -2.62 -2.76 -8.47
CA VAL A 206 -3.15 -2.55 -9.81
C VAL A 206 -2.33 -3.38 -10.79
N LEU A 207 -3.00 -4.20 -11.59
CA LEU A 207 -2.37 -4.87 -12.72
C LEU A 207 -2.53 -3.98 -13.96
N GLU A 208 -1.40 -3.55 -14.49
CA GLU A 208 -1.28 -2.87 -15.78
C GLU A 208 -1.11 -3.95 -16.85
N LYS A 209 -2.00 -3.93 -17.86
CA LYS A 209 -1.93 -4.86 -18.99
C LYS A 209 -0.97 -4.34 -20.04
#